data_AF-A0A1Q9CLP1-F1
#
_entry.id   AF-A0A1Q9CLP1-F1
#
_cell.length_a   1.000
_cell.length_b   1.000
_cell.length_c   1.000
_cell.angle_alpha   90.00
_cell.angle_beta   90.00
_cell.angle_gamma   90.00
#
_symmetry.space_group_name_H-M   'P 1'
#
loop_
_entity.id
_entity.type
_entity.pdbx_description
1 polymer ?
#
loop_
_entity_poly.entity_id
_entity_poly.type
_entity_poly.pdbx_seq_one_letter_code
_entity_poly.pdbx_strand_id
1 'polypeptide(L)'
;MSEAHWFKFSAGAGSHLLRVRGPGTAEQQVQLDGALLEAPPGTLCFTGPAATLLELQDLGNGWWRLLVDGVEAERYEPGKSAGSPQVCWWRFGITGTGTHHVRVTQIGQADQMVWIDGAPLDAPPGTMSFTGPGACLLELTQREAGRFQGVGAFWAGPKGFVREIVDMTRVQAIIPRRVHVRKTDQEPSLVWEFVLPTGHHVLAARLLEKRGQQFYLDGVEIQVPEGCLEFTGPGGILLQLRRFDDEAWHLLAEGEDLGPGLASMEASFSFILPATGQHHALQAFNVGRQGQSVFLDGNELAAPDGCTTFTGPAGTLLELKLQEGRWALFVDNQSIAALSSRSAYMTGPLSLLNNEERAPVSTEALPQGVSYDADNQRLVSLAVGMQMAGTKFRRHTNATCKRSRSWACELA
;
A
#
# COMPACT_ATOMS: atom_id res chain seq x y z
N MET A 1 17.42 28.62 36.46
CA MET A 1 16.43 27.60 36.05
C MET A 1 17.05 26.25 36.35
N SER A 2 16.35 25.37 37.06
CA SER A 2 16.79 23.99 37.30
C SER A 2 17.00 23.25 35.97
N GLU A 3 18.11 22.54 35.86
CA GLU A 3 18.44 21.69 34.70
C GLU A 3 17.42 20.53 34.62
N ALA A 4 17.10 20.11 33.40
CA ALA A 4 16.21 18.97 33.18
C ALA A 4 17.04 17.70 32.95
N HIS A 5 16.70 16.64 33.68
CA HIS A 5 17.27 15.31 33.49
C HIS A 5 16.37 14.49 32.58
N TRP A 6 16.96 13.74 31.67
CA TRP A 6 16.23 12.89 30.74
C TRP A 6 16.73 11.45 30.81
N PHE A 7 15.80 10.52 30.71
CA PHE A 7 16.06 9.09 30.78
C PHE A 7 15.24 8.37 29.72
N LYS A 8 15.86 7.43 29.01
CA LYS A 8 15.19 6.52 28.08
C LYS A 8 15.19 5.12 28.69
N PHE A 9 14.05 4.45 28.65
CA PHE A 9 13.90 3.10 29.20
C PHE A 9 12.89 2.28 28.41
N SER A 10 12.84 0.98 28.68
CA SER A 10 11.86 0.06 28.11
C SER A 10 11.04 -0.55 29.25
N ALA A 11 9.72 -0.51 29.13
CA ALA A 11 8.79 -1.06 30.11
C ALA A 11 7.57 -1.63 29.38
N GLY A 12 7.14 -2.85 29.75
CA GLY A 12 6.08 -3.55 29.04
C GLY A 12 6.42 -3.78 27.56
N ALA A 13 5.58 -3.25 26.66
CA ALA A 13 5.69 -3.42 25.21
C ALA A 13 6.37 -2.25 24.47
N GLY A 14 6.85 -1.22 25.17
CA GLY A 14 7.30 0.03 24.54
C GLY A 14 8.59 0.62 25.11
N SER A 15 9.14 1.58 24.36
CA SER A 15 10.19 2.49 24.84
C SER A 15 9.57 3.80 25.30
N HIS A 16 10.05 4.31 26.41
CA HIS A 16 9.50 5.45 27.11
C HIS A 16 10.58 6.49 27.43
N LEU A 17 10.16 7.75 27.50
CA LEU A 17 11.01 8.90 27.81
C LEU A 17 10.52 9.59 29.08
N LEU A 18 11.36 9.62 30.11
CA LEU A 18 11.12 10.40 31.32
C LEU A 18 11.93 11.69 31.28
N ARG A 19 11.27 12.82 31.51
CA ARG A 19 11.90 14.12 31.75
C ARG A 19 11.57 14.59 33.15
N VAL A 20 12.59 14.96 33.91
CA VAL A 20 12.42 15.47 35.27
C VAL A 20 13.14 16.79 35.43
N ARG A 21 12.44 17.80 35.97
CA ARG A 21 13.01 19.09 36.31
C ARG A 21 12.86 19.34 37.81
N GLY A 22 13.93 19.84 38.45
CA GLY A 22 13.94 20.11 39.88
C GLY A 22 13.56 18.91 40.77
N PRO A 23 14.12 17.70 40.54
CA PRO A 23 13.78 16.50 41.31
C PRO A 23 13.96 16.75 42.82
N GLY A 24 12.96 16.35 43.62
CA GLY A 24 12.92 16.54 45.07
C GLY A 24 12.57 17.96 45.54
N THR A 25 12.36 18.92 44.64
CA THR A 25 12.12 20.33 45.00
C THR A 25 10.64 20.72 44.89
N ALA A 26 10.29 21.92 45.38
CA ALA A 26 8.96 22.51 45.19
C ALA A 26 8.63 22.82 43.72
N GLU A 27 9.65 22.95 42.86
CA GLU A 27 9.51 23.18 41.43
C GLU A 27 9.51 21.88 40.60
N GLN A 28 9.37 20.72 41.26
CA GLN A 28 9.45 19.44 40.59
C GLN A 28 8.40 19.33 39.48
N GLN A 29 8.85 18.96 38.28
CA GLN A 29 8.00 18.61 37.15
C GLN A 29 8.48 17.30 36.57
N VAL A 30 7.58 16.32 36.48
CA VAL A 30 7.84 15.01 35.90
C VAL A 30 6.98 14.87 34.66
N GLN A 31 7.58 14.57 33.51
CA GLN A 31 6.88 14.30 32.27
C GLN A 31 7.27 12.90 31.80
N LEU A 32 6.27 12.09 31.45
CA LEU A 32 6.42 10.76 30.87
C LEU A 32 5.80 10.78 29.48
N ASP A 33 6.61 10.51 28.46
CA ASP A 33 6.21 10.54 27.04
C ASP A 33 5.52 11.87 26.65
N GLY A 34 5.99 12.97 27.24
CA GLY A 34 5.45 14.32 27.06
C GLY A 34 4.23 14.66 27.91
N ALA A 35 3.57 13.68 28.54
CA ALA A 35 2.46 13.92 29.46
C ALA A 35 2.97 14.29 30.85
N LEU A 36 2.37 15.31 31.48
CA LEU A 36 2.70 15.70 32.85
C LEU A 36 2.21 14.63 33.83
N LEU A 37 3.12 14.10 34.63
CA LEU A 37 2.83 13.16 35.71
C LEU A 37 2.71 13.95 37.02
N GLU A 38 1.61 13.76 37.76
CA GLU A 38 1.44 14.39 39.07
C GLU A 38 2.48 13.84 40.04
N ALA A 39 3.41 14.71 40.44
CA ALA A 39 4.53 14.39 41.30
C ALA A 39 4.67 15.49 42.35
N PRO A 40 4.08 15.32 43.55
CA PRO A 40 4.24 16.28 44.63
C PRO A 40 5.73 16.54 44.95
N PRO A 41 6.06 17.73 45.48
CA PRO A 41 7.41 18.02 45.93
C PRO A 41 7.95 16.95 46.89
N GLY A 42 9.15 16.44 46.61
CA GLY A 42 9.79 15.38 47.40
C GLY A 42 9.39 13.96 47.01
N THR A 43 8.45 13.76 46.07
CA THR A 43 8.14 12.44 45.52
C THR A 43 9.24 12.01 44.57
N LEU A 44 9.96 10.94 44.91
CA LEU A 44 11.04 10.37 44.09
C LEU A 44 10.69 9.00 43.50
N CYS A 45 9.51 8.47 43.79
CA CYS A 45 9.01 7.19 43.29
C CYS A 45 7.69 7.40 42.56
N PHE A 46 7.54 6.82 41.38
CA PHE A 46 6.37 6.99 40.52
C PHE A 46 5.91 5.65 39.96
N THR A 47 4.63 5.56 39.61
CA THR A 47 4.09 4.44 38.82
C THR A 47 4.24 4.77 37.34
N GLY A 48 5.09 4.03 36.65
CA GLY A 48 5.31 4.13 35.21
C GLY A 48 4.36 3.24 34.38
N PRO A 49 4.63 3.14 33.08
CA PRO A 49 3.92 2.24 32.15
C PRO A 49 3.97 0.79 32.64
N ALA A 50 2.95 -0.01 32.33
CA ALA A 50 2.87 -1.42 32.76
C ALA A 50 3.03 -1.63 34.29
N ALA A 51 2.68 -0.61 35.09
CA ALA A 51 2.83 -0.59 36.54
C ALA A 51 4.28 -0.75 37.04
N THR A 52 5.28 -0.44 36.21
CA THR A 52 6.69 -0.43 36.63
C THR A 52 6.94 0.64 37.68
N LEU A 53 7.77 0.37 38.68
CA LEU A 53 8.23 1.34 39.64
C LEU A 53 9.37 2.18 39.05
N LEU A 54 9.19 3.50 39.01
CA LEU A 54 10.20 4.46 38.59
C LEU A 54 10.78 5.16 39.81
N GLU A 55 12.07 5.04 40.07
CA GLU A 55 12.73 5.67 41.23
C GLU A 55 13.86 6.60 40.80
N LEU A 56 13.80 7.87 41.22
CA LEU A 56 14.88 8.82 41.07
C LEU A 56 15.81 8.76 42.28
N GLN A 57 17.10 8.63 42.03
CA GLN A 57 18.11 8.64 43.08
C GLN A 57 19.15 9.73 42.82
N ASP A 58 19.40 10.55 43.85
CA ASP A 58 20.46 11.55 43.87
C ASP A 58 21.80 10.84 44.06
N LEU A 59 22.72 11.04 43.11
CA LEU A 59 24.08 10.53 43.14
C LEU A 59 25.07 11.55 43.73
N GLY A 60 24.59 12.74 44.09
CA GLY A 60 25.40 13.89 44.51
C GLY A 60 25.88 14.73 43.33
N ASN A 61 26.37 15.94 43.62
CA ASN A 61 26.87 16.91 42.62
C ASN A 61 25.85 17.28 41.52
N GLY A 62 24.55 17.17 41.82
CA GLY A 62 23.48 17.44 40.86
C GLY A 62 23.25 16.33 39.83
N TRP A 63 23.84 15.14 40.03
CA TRP A 63 23.61 13.98 39.16
C TRP A 63 22.47 13.13 39.69
N TRP A 64 21.60 12.71 38.78
CA TRP A 64 20.47 11.85 39.08
C TRP A 64 20.53 10.61 38.20
N ARG A 65 20.12 9.47 38.77
CA ARG A 65 19.81 8.26 38.00
C ARG A 65 18.34 7.90 38.16
N LEU A 66 17.82 7.17 37.18
CA LEU A 66 16.49 6.57 37.20
C LEU A 66 16.63 5.05 37.32
N LEU A 67 15.93 4.44 38.27
CA LEU A 67 15.73 3.00 38.34
C LEU A 67 14.32 2.65 37.84
N VAL A 68 14.20 1.61 37.03
CA VAL A 68 12.95 1.02 36.53
C VAL A 68 12.90 -0.39 37.09
N ASP A 69 12.02 -0.63 38.06
CA ASP A 69 11.94 -1.88 38.83
C ASP A 69 13.31 -2.30 39.42
N GLY A 70 14.08 -1.31 39.90
CA GLY A 70 15.41 -1.51 40.46
C GLY A 70 16.56 -1.60 39.43
N VAL A 71 16.27 -1.56 38.13
CA VAL A 71 17.28 -1.57 37.05
C VAL A 71 17.57 -0.16 36.57
N GLU A 72 18.84 0.23 36.48
CA GLU A 72 19.23 1.57 36.04
C GLU A 72 18.90 1.82 34.56
N ALA A 73 18.15 2.88 34.29
CA ALA A 73 17.80 3.33 32.94
C ALA A 73 18.93 4.14 32.29
N GLU A 74 18.95 4.15 30.96
CA GLU A 74 19.94 4.92 30.21
C GLU A 74 19.65 6.42 30.33
N ARG A 75 20.67 7.19 30.73
CA ARG A 75 20.58 8.65 30.70
C ARG A 75 20.53 9.11 29.24
N TYR A 76 19.49 9.85 28.92
CA TYR A 76 19.31 10.48 27.63
C TYR A 76 19.80 11.93 27.71
N GLU A 77 20.55 12.40 26.73
CA GLU A 77 20.92 13.81 26.63
C GLU A 77 20.41 14.33 25.28
N PRO A 78 19.25 15.02 25.26
CA PRO A 78 18.74 15.63 24.03
C PRO A 78 19.82 16.58 23.50
N GLY A 79 20.41 16.23 22.35
CA GLY A 79 21.46 17.02 21.70
C GLY A 79 22.90 16.47 21.79
N LYS A 80 23.20 15.47 22.64
CA LYS A 80 24.52 14.79 22.62
C LYS A 80 24.55 13.51 21.79
N SER A 81 23.40 12.95 21.44
CA SER A 81 23.32 11.81 20.53
C SER A 81 23.54 12.27 19.08
N ALA A 82 24.80 12.23 18.66
CA ALA A 82 25.31 12.27 17.28
C ALA A 82 25.07 13.56 16.44
N GLY A 83 26.02 14.49 16.54
CA GLY A 83 26.58 15.25 15.41
C GLY A 83 25.76 16.39 14.80
N SER A 84 26.24 17.63 15.03
CA SER A 84 25.85 18.90 14.39
C SER A 84 24.45 19.46 14.75
N PRO A 85 24.26 20.79 14.81
CA PRO A 85 22.93 21.38 14.90
C PRO A 85 22.10 20.81 13.75
N GLN A 86 21.04 20.07 14.08
CA GLN A 86 20.21 19.38 13.10
C GLN A 86 19.43 20.42 12.29
N VAL A 87 20.10 20.98 11.29
CA VAL A 87 19.46 21.67 10.19
C VAL A 87 19.03 20.57 9.23
N CYS A 88 17.75 20.23 9.28
CA CYS A 88 17.18 19.28 8.35
C CYS A 88 16.46 20.05 7.24
N TRP A 89 16.55 19.50 6.04
CA TRP A 89 15.94 20.05 4.84
C TRP A 89 15.13 18.94 4.18
N TRP A 90 13.91 19.28 3.80
CA TRP A 90 13.04 18.39 3.04
C TRP A 90 12.41 19.15 1.89
N ARG A 91 12.06 18.41 0.84
CA ARG A 91 11.37 18.95 -0.33
C ARG A 91 10.11 18.14 -0.58
N PHE A 92 8.94 18.74 -0.49
CA PHE A 92 7.66 18.05 -0.55
C PHE A 92 6.76 18.64 -1.65
N GLY A 93 5.84 17.84 -2.16
CA GLY A 93 4.84 18.28 -3.13
C GLY A 93 3.47 18.40 -2.49
N ILE A 94 2.80 19.53 -2.67
CA ILE A 94 1.38 19.69 -2.33
C ILE A 94 0.60 19.81 -3.66
N THR A 95 -0.43 18.98 -3.82
CA THR A 95 -1.30 19.05 -5.00
C THR A 95 -1.93 20.43 -5.11
N GLY A 96 -1.78 21.08 -6.26
CA GLY A 96 -2.34 22.41 -6.54
C GLY A 96 -1.44 23.60 -6.21
N THR A 97 -0.40 23.45 -5.37
CA THR A 97 0.52 24.55 -5.03
C THR A 97 1.97 24.31 -5.50
N GLY A 98 2.31 23.07 -5.88
CA GLY A 98 3.60 22.73 -6.48
C GLY A 98 4.57 22.12 -5.47
N THR A 99 5.88 22.28 -5.74
CA THR A 99 6.96 21.75 -4.90
C THR A 99 7.45 22.82 -3.95
N HIS A 100 7.55 22.46 -2.68
CA HIS A 100 7.95 23.32 -1.57
C HIS A 100 9.18 22.75 -0.86
N HIS A 101 9.95 23.63 -0.21
CA HIS A 101 11.08 23.26 0.63
C HIS A 101 10.82 23.66 2.06
N VAL A 102 11.04 22.76 2.99
CA VAL A 102 11.01 23.05 4.43
C VAL A 102 12.38 22.86 5.02
N ARG A 103 12.81 23.85 5.78
CA ARG A 103 14.02 23.82 6.60
C ARG A 103 13.61 23.90 8.05
N VAL A 104 14.11 23.00 8.87
CA VAL A 104 13.93 23.07 10.33
C VAL A 104 15.28 23.01 10.99
N THR A 105 15.49 23.88 11.97
CA THR A 105 16.65 23.83 12.86
C THR A 105 16.20 23.57 14.27
N GLN A 106 17.04 22.88 15.06
CA GLN A 106 16.78 22.62 16.48
C GLN A 106 15.42 21.92 16.68
N ILE A 107 15.18 20.86 15.91
CA ILE A 107 13.91 20.13 15.91
C ILE A 107 13.57 19.68 17.33
N GLY A 108 12.35 20.01 17.76
CA GLY A 108 11.83 19.69 19.09
C GLY A 108 12.39 20.55 20.23
N GLN A 109 13.28 21.50 19.96
CA GLN A 109 13.88 22.39 20.96
C GLN A 109 13.08 23.68 21.14
N ALA A 110 13.44 24.45 22.19
CA ALA A 110 12.80 25.72 22.48
C ALA A 110 13.12 26.83 21.47
N ASP A 111 14.27 26.71 20.79
CA ASP A 111 14.78 27.60 19.76
C ASP A 111 14.57 27.03 18.33
N GLN A 112 13.57 26.15 18.18
CA GLN A 112 13.18 25.63 16.88
C GLN A 112 12.84 26.78 15.92
N MET A 113 13.40 26.72 14.71
CA MET A 113 13.02 27.62 13.63
C MET A 113 12.63 26.81 12.40
N VAL A 114 11.49 27.18 11.81
CA VAL A 114 10.95 26.55 10.60
C VAL A 114 10.92 27.59 9.48
N TRP A 115 11.38 27.22 8.29
CA TRP A 115 11.21 28.01 7.08
C TRP A 115 10.53 27.18 6.00
N ILE A 116 9.62 27.80 5.25
CA ILE A 116 9.01 27.22 4.05
C ILE A 116 9.31 28.12 2.87
N ASP A 117 9.94 27.58 1.83
CA ASP A 117 10.39 28.30 0.63
C ASP A 117 11.21 29.56 0.93
N GLY A 118 11.97 29.51 2.04
CA GLY A 118 12.81 30.61 2.51
C GLY A 118 12.11 31.64 3.40
N ALA A 119 10.78 31.57 3.55
CA ALA A 119 10.03 32.41 4.47
C ALA A 119 9.96 31.78 5.87
N PRO A 120 10.24 32.52 6.96
CA PRO A 120 10.10 32.00 8.31
C PRO A 120 8.63 31.72 8.64
N LEU A 121 8.39 30.59 9.32
CA LEU A 121 7.10 30.17 9.81
C LEU A 121 7.13 30.16 11.33
N ASP A 122 6.10 30.73 11.95
CA ASP A 122 5.94 30.68 13.40
C ASP A 122 5.52 29.25 13.81
N ALA A 123 6.42 28.55 14.49
CA ALA A 123 6.21 27.20 14.99
C ALA A 123 6.47 27.26 16.50
N PRO A 124 5.44 27.05 17.35
CA PRO A 124 5.62 27.15 18.78
C PRO A 124 6.72 26.20 19.29
N PRO A 125 7.53 26.61 20.27
CA PRO A 125 8.55 25.78 20.90
C PRO A 125 8.04 24.37 21.25
N GLY A 126 8.78 23.34 20.84
CA GLY A 126 8.42 21.93 21.12
C GLY A 126 7.28 21.36 20.28
N THR A 127 6.77 22.09 19.27
CA THR A 127 5.77 21.55 18.34
C THR A 127 6.43 20.82 17.19
N MET A 128 5.87 19.64 16.87
CA MET A 128 6.26 18.85 15.69
C MET A 128 5.30 19.07 14.52
N SER A 129 4.25 19.89 14.70
CA SER A 129 3.25 20.14 13.66
C SER A 129 3.08 21.64 13.41
N PHE A 130 2.93 22.04 12.15
CA PHE A 130 2.78 23.45 11.75
C PHE A 130 1.98 23.60 10.45
N THR A 131 1.44 24.79 10.20
CA THR A 131 0.61 25.03 8.99
C THR A 131 1.49 25.43 7.81
N GLY A 132 1.48 24.62 6.76
CA GLY A 132 2.21 24.83 5.51
C GLY A 132 1.40 25.53 4.41
N PRO A 133 1.97 25.62 3.19
CA PRO A 133 1.32 26.20 2.02
C PRO A 133 -0.01 25.52 1.72
N GLY A 134 -1.00 26.29 1.26
CA GLY A 134 -2.33 25.75 0.96
C GLY A 134 -3.10 25.25 2.19
N ALA A 135 -2.75 25.74 3.40
CA ALA A 135 -3.33 25.31 4.67
C ALA A 135 -3.16 23.82 4.99
N CYS A 136 -2.11 23.19 4.45
CA CYS A 136 -1.74 21.83 4.82
C CYS A 136 -1.21 21.79 6.26
N LEU A 137 -1.58 20.78 7.04
CA LEU A 137 -0.89 20.48 8.29
C LEU A 137 0.39 19.70 7.97
N LEU A 138 1.54 20.23 8.37
CA LEU A 138 2.82 19.54 8.27
C LEU A 138 3.16 18.92 9.63
N GLU A 139 3.59 17.66 9.65
CA GLU A 139 4.01 16.96 10.86
C GLU A 139 5.40 16.33 10.67
N LEU A 140 6.29 16.61 11.61
CA LEU A 140 7.61 16.00 11.74
C LEU A 140 7.47 14.76 12.62
N THR A 141 7.84 13.59 12.11
CA THR A 141 7.83 12.34 12.88
C THR A 141 9.24 11.79 13.01
N GLN A 142 9.59 11.34 14.21
CA GLN A 142 10.85 10.65 14.45
C GLN A 142 10.65 9.15 14.24
N ARG A 143 11.41 8.53 13.33
CA ARG A 143 11.47 7.07 13.19
C ARG A 143 12.77 6.52 13.79
N GLU A 144 12.68 5.43 14.53
CA GLU A 144 13.86 4.77 15.12
C GLU A 144 14.69 4.06 14.03
N ALA A 145 15.75 4.72 13.57
CA ALA A 145 17.13 4.22 13.44
C ALA A 145 17.95 5.21 12.58
N GLY A 146 18.64 6.15 13.23
CA GLY A 146 19.89 6.71 12.72
C GLY A 146 19.87 7.82 11.64
N ARG A 147 18.73 8.27 11.09
CA ARG A 147 18.65 9.47 10.21
C ARG A 147 17.28 10.16 10.28
N PHE A 148 17.26 11.49 10.28
CA PHE A 148 16.03 12.29 10.10
C PHE A 148 15.59 12.22 8.63
N GLN A 149 14.43 11.63 8.35
CA GLN A 149 13.75 11.76 7.06
C GLN A 149 12.24 11.90 7.29
N GLY A 150 11.63 12.92 6.66
CA GLY A 150 10.19 13.08 6.53
C GLY A 150 9.59 14.36 7.13
N VAL A 151 8.90 15.13 6.29
CA VAL A 151 7.80 16.02 6.70
C VAL A 151 6.55 15.44 6.06
N GLY A 152 5.58 14.98 6.86
CA GLY A 152 4.28 14.54 6.37
C GLY A 152 3.36 15.76 6.17
N ALA A 153 2.63 15.83 5.06
CA ALA A 153 1.63 16.87 4.82
C ALA A 153 0.23 16.26 4.79
N PHE A 154 -0.65 16.70 5.69
CA PHE A 154 -2.05 16.28 5.77
C PHE A 154 -2.97 17.44 5.33
N TRP A 155 -3.95 17.14 4.48
CA TRP A 155 -4.97 18.09 4.00
C TRP A 155 -6.33 17.75 4.61
N ALA A 156 -7.07 18.75 5.10
CA ALA A 156 -8.44 18.58 5.58
C ALA A 156 -9.43 19.12 4.53
N GLY A 157 -9.68 18.37 3.45
CA GLY A 157 -10.66 18.72 2.41
C GLY A 157 -10.61 17.79 1.18
N PRO A 158 -11.66 17.73 0.34
CA PRO A 158 -11.93 16.55 -0.48
C PRO A 158 -11.06 16.48 -1.75
N LYS A 159 -10.31 15.37 -1.83
CA LYS A 159 -9.54 14.82 -2.97
C LYS A 159 -8.27 15.59 -3.37
N GLY A 160 -7.11 15.06 -2.97
CA GLY A 160 -5.80 15.40 -3.52
C GLY A 160 -4.71 14.43 -3.04
N PHE A 161 -3.90 13.92 -3.97
CA PHE A 161 -2.80 12.98 -3.74
C PHE A 161 -1.55 13.65 -3.13
N VAL A 162 -0.73 12.91 -2.39
CA VAL A 162 0.58 13.34 -1.87
C VAL A 162 1.68 12.54 -2.59
N ARG A 163 2.76 13.19 -3.03
CA ARG A 163 3.96 12.57 -3.63
C ARG A 163 5.18 12.78 -2.72
N GLU A 164 5.96 11.73 -2.47
CA GLU A 164 7.12 11.75 -1.55
C GLU A 164 8.46 12.17 -2.21
N ILE A 165 9.39 12.49 -1.30
CA ILE A 165 10.55 13.38 -1.23
C ILE A 165 11.86 12.67 -1.64
N VAL A 166 12.86 13.43 -2.11
CA VAL A 166 14.22 12.94 -2.45
C VAL A 166 15.26 13.66 -1.60
N ASP A 167 16.14 12.91 -0.93
CA ASP A 167 17.35 13.37 -0.23
C ASP A 167 18.47 13.67 -1.26
N MET A 168 19.08 14.86 -1.19
CA MET A 168 20.23 15.22 -2.03
C MET A 168 21.41 15.70 -1.20
N THR A 169 22.21 14.76 -0.72
CA THR A 169 23.58 15.02 -0.27
C THR A 169 24.58 14.33 -1.21
N ARG A 170 24.82 14.93 -2.39
CA ARG A 170 26.09 14.84 -3.16
C ARG A 170 26.02 15.66 -4.45
N VAL A 171 26.81 16.73 -4.53
CA VAL A 171 27.10 17.50 -5.74
C VAL A 171 28.36 16.94 -6.38
N GLN A 172 28.34 16.55 -7.65
CA GLN A 172 29.50 16.69 -8.54
C GLN A 172 29.14 16.61 -10.05
N ALA A 173 29.57 17.68 -10.74
CA ALA A 173 30.00 17.86 -12.14
C ALA A 173 29.14 17.40 -13.34
N ILE A 174 28.94 18.36 -14.26
CA ILE A 174 28.28 18.27 -15.57
C ILE A 174 29.31 17.89 -16.67
N ILE A 175 29.05 16.83 -17.46
CA ILE A 175 29.71 16.52 -18.76
C ILE A 175 28.64 15.85 -19.70
N PRO A 176 28.62 16.09 -21.03
CA PRO A 176 27.40 16.00 -21.84
C PRO A 176 27.03 14.61 -22.39
N ARG A 177 25.75 14.50 -22.76
CA ARG A 177 24.94 13.32 -23.11
C ARG A 177 25.41 12.55 -24.35
N ARG A 178 25.48 11.22 -24.25
CA ARG A 178 25.16 10.26 -25.33
C ARG A 178 23.83 9.60 -25.03
N VAL A 179 22.86 9.76 -25.93
CA VAL A 179 21.55 9.10 -25.85
C VAL A 179 21.75 7.62 -26.17
N HIS A 180 21.72 6.77 -25.14
CA HIS A 180 21.40 5.36 -25.30
C HIS A 180 19.88 5.21 -25.22
N VAL A 181 19.29 4.64 -26.26
CA VAL A 181 17.92 4.12 -26.20
C VAL A 181 17.92 3.00 -25.16
N ARG A 182 17.40 3.27 -23.97
CA ARG A 182 17.27 2.26 -22.90
C ARG A 182 16.23 1.25 -23.34
N LYS A 183 16.66 0.00 -23.49
CA LYS A 183 15.80 -1.18 -23.39
C LYS A 183 15.09 -1.09 -22.04
N THR A 184 13.76 -1.03 -22.02
CA THR A 184 12.99 -1.09 -20.78
C THR A 184 13.03 -2.52 -20.27
N ASP A 185 13.99 -2.81 -19.39
CA ASP A 185 13.99 -4.01 -18.57
C ASP A 185 12.87 -3.85 -17.54
N GLN A 186 11.63 -4.20 -17.94
CA GLN A 186 10.53 -4.35 -16.99
C GLN A 186 10.80 -5.63 -16.19
N GLU A 187 11.08 -5.50 -14.91
CA GLU A 187 11.18 -6.65 -14.02
C GLU A 187 9.84 -7.40 -13.96
N PRO A 188 9.88 -8.74 -13.91
CA PRO A 188 8.67 -9.53 -13.77
C PRO A 188 7.99 -9.18 -12.45
N SER A 189 6.67 -9.17 -12.48
CA SER A 189 5.87 -9.04 -11.27
C SER A 189 5.93 -10.37 -10.53
N LEU A 190 5.98 -10.37 -9.21
CA LEU A 190 5.95 -11.60 -8.42
C LEU A 190 4.56 -11.75 -7.83
N VAL A 191 4.03 -12.97 -7.85
CA VAL A 191 2.71 -13.30 -7.30
C VAL A 191 2.82 -14.49 -6.35
N TRP A 192 2.09 -14.39 -5.25
CA TRP A 192 1.87 -15.43 -4.26
C TRP A 192 0.38 -15.69 -4.12
N GLU A 193 -0.02 -16.95 -4.15
CA GLU A 193 -1.37 -17.40 -3.80
C GLU A 193 -1.29 -18.17 -2.49
N PHE A 194 -2.13 -17.82 -1.53
CA PHE A 194 -2.07 -18.40 -0.19
C PHE A 194 -3.44 -18.39 0.48
N VAL A 195 -3.59 -19.19 1.54
CA VAL A 195 -4.84 -19.30 2.30
C VAL A 195 -4.59 -18.86 3.73
N LEU A 196 -5.40 -17.91 4.20
CA LEU A 196 -5.47 -17.45 5.59
C LEU A 196 -6.81 -17.86 6.22
N PRO A 197 -6.98 -17.74 7.55
CA PRO A 197 -8.29 -17.95 8.19
C PRO A 197 -9.43 -17.08 7.61
N THR A 198 -9.09 -15.95 6.98
CA THR A 198 -10.02 -15.05 6.31
C THR A 198 -10.41 -15.48 4.90
N GLY A 199 -9.70 -16.42 4.27
CA GLY A 199 -9.99 -16.91 2.92
C GLY A 199 -8.75 -17.16 2.06
N HIS A 200 -8.99 -17.35 0.77
CA HIS A 200 -7.94 -17.42 -0.26
C HIS A 200 -7.53 -16.00 -0.64
N HIS A 201 -6.22 -15.76 -0.74
CA HIS A 201 -5.65 -14.45 -1.01
C HIS A 201 -4.56 -14.52 -2.08
N VAL A 202 -4.41 -13.40 -2.80
CA VAL A 202 -3.39 -13.22 -3.84
C VAL A 202 -2.60 -11.96 -3.55
N LEU A 203 -1.29 -12.09 -3.35
CA LEU A 203 -0.39 -10.95 -3.24
C LEU A 203 0.39 -10.83 -4.55
N ALA A 204 0.34 -9.66 -5.20
CA ALA A 204 1.22 -9.31 -6.31
C ALA A 204 2.17 -8.18 -5.87
N ALA A 205 3.44 -8.29 -6.22
CA ALA A 205 4.42 -7.24 -5.97
C ALA A 205 5.25 -6.91 -7.22
N ARG A 206 5.62 -5.63 -7.33
CA ARG A 206 6.43 -5.10 -8.43
C ARG A 206 7.54 -4.23 -7.87
N LEU A 207 8.69 -4.24 -8.56
CA LEU A 207 9.83 -3.36 -8.25
C LEU A 207 10.25 -3.45 -6.78
N LEU A 208 10.32 -4.68 -6.24
CA LEU A 208 10.72 -4.91 -4.84
C LEU A 208 12.11 -4.31 -4.57
N GLU A 209 12.24 -3.63 -3.43
CA GLU A 209 13.45 -2.90 -3.00
C GLU A 209 13.89 -1.79 -3.97
N LYS A 210 13.01 -1.37 -4.88
CA LYS A 210 13.29 -0.34 -5.87
C LYS A 210 12.28 0.79 -5.78
N ARG A 211 12.67 1.91 -6.36
CA ARG A 211 11.81 3.08 -6.48
C ARG A 211 10.56 2.73 -7.30
N GLY A 212 9.39 3.11 -6.80
CA GLY A 212 8.10 2.76 -7.41
C GLY A 212 7.64 1.34 -7.08
N GLN A 213 8.09 0.78 -5.96
CA GLN A 213 7.58 -0.48 -5.42
C GLN A 213 6.04 -0.43 -5.30
N GLN A 214 5.37 -1.48 -5.77
CA GLN A 214 3.92 -1.60 -5.70
C GLN A 214 3.53 -2.96 -5.16
N PHE A 215 2.46 -2.99 -4.38
CA PHE A 215 1.87 -4.20 -3.86
C PHE A 215 0.37 -4.17 -4.09
N TYR A 216 -0.17 -5.31 -4.48
CA TYR A 216 -1.61 -5.51 -4.64
C TYR A 216 -1.99 -6.76 -3.84
N LEU A 217 -2.96 -6.61 -2.97
CA LEU A 217 -3.53 -7.71 -2.19
C LEU A 217 -4.98 -7.88 -2.63
N ASP A 218 -5.30 -9.04 -3.18
CA ASP A 218 -6.61 -9.35 -3.77
C ASP A 218 -7.04 -8.30 -4.82
N GLY A 219 -6.07 -7.85 -5.63
CA GLY A 219 -6.26 -6.82 -6.65
C GLY A 219 -6.33 -5.38 -6.13
N VAL A 220 -6.31 -5.17 -4.81
CA VAL A 220 -6.33 -3.83 -4.20
C VAL A 220 -4.90 -3.38 -3.91
N GLU A 221 -4.52 -2.20 -4.42
CA GLU A 221 -3.20 -1.62 -4.15
C GLU A 221 -3.08 -1.29 -2.65
N ILE A 222 -2.07 -1.87 -1.99
CA ILE A 222 -1.72 -1.55 -0.60
C ILE A 222 -0.55 -0.57 -0.59
N GLN A 223 -0.72 0.54 0.12
CA GLN A 223 0.29 1.58 0.22
C GLN A 223 1.37 1.16 1.23
N VAL A 224 2.45 0.60 0.72
CA VAL A 224 3.61 0.17 1.49
C VAL A 224 4.76 1.14 1.17
N PRO A 225 5.42 1.75 2.17
CA PRO A 225 6.55 2.64 1.94
C PRO A 225 7.65 1.96 1.12
N GLU A 226 8.36 2.72 0.28
CA GLU A 226 9.48 2.18 -0.51
C GLU A 226 10.52 1.50 0.41
N GLY A 227 10.94 0.28 0.06
CA GLY A 227 11.88 -0.52 0.84
C GLY A 227 11.29 -1.20 2.07
N CYS A 228 10.01 -0.96 2.39
CA CYS A 228 9.31 -1.73 3.40
C CYS A 228 8.84 -3.05 2.78
N LEU A 229 9.16 -4.15 3.47
CA LEU A 229 8.84 -5.52 3.04
C LEU A 229 7.92 -6.21 4.05
N GLU A 230 7.41 -5.46 5.03
CA GLU A 230 6.53 -5.96 6.09
C GLU A 230 5.25 -5.12 6.10
N PHE A 231 4.10 -5.76 6.10
CA PHE A 231 2.81 -5.06 6.07
C PHE A 231 1.69 -5.91 6.66
N THR A 232 0.62 -5.26 7.11
CA THR A 232 -0.54 -5.93 7.68
C THR A 232 -1.47 -6.43 6.57
N GLY A 233 -1.62 -7.74 6.49
CA GLY A 233 -2.54 -8.44 5.59
C GLY A 233 -3.95 -8.64 6.16
N PRO A 234 -4.76 -9.49 5.50
CA PRO A 234 -6.12 -9.80 5.89
C PRO A 234 -6.17 -10.39 7.31
N GLY A 235 -7.16 -9.97 8.11
CA GLY A 235 -7.31 -10.45 9.48
C GLY A 235 -6.28 -9.91 10.48
N GLY A 236 -5.49 -8.90 10.11
CA GLY A 236 -4.45 -8.33 10.96
C GLY A 236 -3.14 -9.13 10.95
N ILE A 237 -3.03 -10.12 10.05
CA ILE A 237 -1.86 -10.99 9.93
C ILE A 237 -0.66 -10.21 9.40
N LEU A 238 0.51 -10.36 10.02
CA LEU A 238 1.77 -9.80 9.53
C LEU A 238 2.24 -10.58 8.30
N LEU A 239 2.36 -9.89 7.16
CA LEU A 239 2.97 -10.40 5.94
C LEU A 239 4.38 -9.84 5.80
N GLN A 240 5.36 -10.68 5.45
CA GLN A 240 6.75 -10.29 5.25
C GLN A 240 7.29 -10.87 3.94
N LEU A 241 7.92 -10.06 3.11
CA LEU A 241 8.72 -10.53 1.99
C LEU A 241 10.17 -10.67 2.41
N ARG A 242 10.75 -11.86 2.24
CA ARG A 242 12.17 -12.10 2.50
C ARG A 242 12.83 -12.77 1.31
N ARG A 243 14.11 -12.50 1.11
CA ARG A 243 14.92 -13.17 0.10
C ARG A 243 15.73 -14.27 0.78
N PHE A 244 15.56 -15.51 0.32
CA PHE A 244 16.37 -16.65 0.76
C PHE A 244 17.40 -16.98 -0.32
N ASP A 245 18.65 -17.21 0.10
CA ASP A 245 19.76 -17.70 -0.72
C ASP A 245 19.98 -16.96 -2.06
N ASP A 246 19.75 -15.64 -2.07
CA ASP A 246 19.88 -14.73 -3.22
C ASP A 246 19.02 -15.04 -4.47
N GLU A 247 18.26 -16.13 -4.51
CA GLU A 247 17.61 -16.59 -5.76
C GLU A 247 16.11 -16.31 -5.86
N ALA A 248 15.36 -16.24 -4.76
CA ALA A 248 13.92 -15.99 -4.81
C ALA A 248 13.39 -15.17 -3.62
N TRP A 249 12.38 -14.36 -3.90
CA TRP A 249 11.56 -13.72 -2.88
C TRP A 249 10.54 -14.70 -2.34
N HIS A 250 10.43 -14.84 -1.04
CA HIS A 250 9.43 -15.65 -0.35
C HIS A 250 8.47 -14.75 0.41
N LEU A 251 7.22 -15.19 0.53
CA LEU A 251 6.22 -14.56 1.38
C LEU A 251 6.10 -15.34 2.68
N LEU A 252 6.21 -14.65 3.80
CA LEU A 252 5.96 -15.20 5.13
C LEU A 252 4.67 -14.59 5.69
N ALA A 253 3.86 -15.39 6.37
CA ALA A 253 2.71 -14.95 7.16
C ALA A 253 2.90 -15.34 8.62
N GLU A 254 2.92 -14.38 9.55
CA GLU A 254 3.28 -14.60 10.97
C GLU A 254 4.61 -15.37 11.16
N GLY A 255 5.55 -15.20 10.22
CA GLY A 255 6.83 -15.90 10.22
C GLY A 255 6.80 -17.32 9.62
N GLU A 256 5.64 -17.84 9.21
CA GLU A 256 5.53 -19.09 8.44
C GLU A 256 5.81 -18.82 6.95
N ASP A 257 6.74 -19.56 6.35
CA ASP A 257 7.11 -19.43 4.94
C ASP A 257 6.03 -20.07 4.03
N LEU A 258 5.40 -19.23 3.22
CA LEU A 258 4.38 -19.63 2.22
C LEU A 258 5.01 -19.95 0.86
N GLY A 259 6.32 -19.83 0.73
CA GLY A 259 7.10 -20.22 -0.44
C GLY A 259 7.47 -19.05 -1.35
N PRO A 260 8.20 -19.37 -2.44
CA PRO A 260 8.73 -18.38 -3.36
C PRO A 260 7.63 -17.74 -4.21
N GLY A 261 7.83 -16.48 -4.55
CA GLY A 261 6.99 -15.73 -5.47
C GLY A 261 7.14 -16.32 -6.85
N LEU A 262 6.02 -16.70 -7.43
CA LEU A 262 5.99 -17.11 -8.81
C LEU A 262 6.13 -15.84 -9.66
N ALA A 263 7.03 -15.85 -10.63
CA ALA A 263 7.04 -14.80 -11.65
C ALA A 263 5.67 -14.80 -12.33
N SER A 264 4.87 -13.80 -12.00
CA SER A 264 3.59 -13.53 -12.64
C SER A 264 3.87 -13.12 -14.07
N MET A 265 3.31 -13.89 -14.98
CA MET A 265 3.18 -13.47 -16.37
C MET A 265 2.07 -12.42 -16.43
N GLU A 266 2.35 -11.24 -15.91
CA GLU A 266 1.48 -10.10 -16.11
C GLU A 266 1.62 -9.61 -17.55
N ALA A 267 0.48 -9.46 -18.21
CA ALA A 267 0.39 -8.89 -19.54
C ALA A 267 -0.41 -7.60 -19.46
N SER A 268 0.20 -6.47 -19.83
CA SER A 268 -0.47 -5.17 -19.85
C SER A 268 -0.40 -4.56 -21.24
N PHE A 269 -1.55 -4.11 -21.75
CA PHE A 269 -1.72 -3.56 -23.08
C PHE A 269 -2.55 -2.27 -23.02
N SER A 270 -2.18 -1.29 -23.84
CA SER A 270 -3.02 -0.12 -24.13
C SER A 270 -3.29 -0.07 -25.63
N PHE A 271 -4.55 0.12 -26.01
CA PHE A 271 -4.98 0.08 -27.41
C PHE A 271 -6.14 1.04 -27.67
N ILE A 272 -6.42 1.30 -28.94
CA ILE A 272 -7.60 2.04 -29.38
C ILE A 272 -8.47 1.06 -30.16
N LEU A 273 -9.74 0.94 -29.80
CA LEU A 273 -10.68 0.11 -30.56
C LEU A 273 -11.11 0.86 -31.82
N PRO A 274 -10.90 0.31 -33.04
CA PRO A 274 -11.29 1.01 -34.27
C PRO A 274 -12.78 1.34 -34.35
N ALA A 275 -13.64 0.48 -33.79
CA ALA A 275 -15.08 0.66 -33.83
C ALA A 275 -15.59 1.82 -32.97
N THR A 276 -14.92 2.11 -31.83
CA THR A 276 -15.34 3.15 -30.88
C THR A 276 -14.45 4.39 -30.92
N GLY A 277 -13.22 4.26 -31.43
CA GLY A 277 -12.18 5.29 -31.35
C GLY A 277 -11.69 5.58 -29.92
N GLN A 278 -12.12 4.81 -28.93
CA GLN A 278 -11.77 5.02 -27.53
C GLN A 278 -10.49 4.28 -27.15
N HIS A 279 -9.72 4.88 -26.23
CA HIS A 279 -8.56 4.25 -25.61
C HIS A 279 -9.00 3.28 -24.53
N HIS A 280 -8.41 2.09 -24.55
CA HIS A 280 -8.63 1.03 -23.59
C HIS A 280 -7.32 0.50 -23.02
N ALA A 281 -7.35 0.01 -21.78
CA ALA A 281 -6.24 -0.64 -21.10
C ALA A 281 -6.65 -2.04 -20.63
N LEU A 282 -5.95 -3.07 -21.09
CA LEU A 282 -6.11 -4.45 -20.61
C LEU A 282 -4.94 -4.82 -19.69
N GLN A 283 -5.23 -5.36 -18.52
CA GLN A 283 -4.26 -5.97 -17.62
C GLN A 283 -4.70 -7.39 -17.35
N ALA A 284 -3.79 -8.35 -17.43
CA ALA A 284 -4.10 -9.74 -17.20
C ALA A 284 -2.99 -10.38 -16.36
N PHE A 285 -3.39 -11.12 -15.33
CA PHE A 285 -2.51 -11.80 -14.39
C PHE A 285 -2.76 -13.30 -14.46
N ASN A 286 -1.71 -14.11 -14.28
CA ASN A 286 -1.80 -15.58 -14.32
C ASN A 286 -2.52 -16.11 -15.57
N VAL A 287 -2.31 -15.46 -16.71
CA VAL A 287 -2.99 -15.78 -17.97
C VAL A 287 -2.78 -17.26 -18.33
N GLY A 288 -3.89 -17.97 -18.57
CA GLY A 288 -3.92 -19.39 -18.89
C GLY A 288 -3.71 -20.33 -17.69
N ARG A 289 -3.76 -19.84 -16.44
CA ARG A 289 -3.49 -20.62 -15.23
C ARG A 289 -4.59 -20.44 -14.19
N GLN A 290 -4.47 -21.17 -13.08
CA GLN A 290 -5.30 -20.97 -11.88
C GLN A 290 -5.06 -19.59 -11.28
N GLY A 291 -6.12 -18.96 -10.77
CA GLY A 291 -6.05 -17.62 -10.18
C GLY A 291 -5.94 -16.51 -11.23
N GLN A 292 -6.42 -16.77 -12.45
CA GLN A 292 -6.40 -15.79 -13.52
C GLN A 292 -7.32 -14.62 -13.19
N SER A 293 -6.82 -13.39 -13.39
CA SER A 293 -7.63 -12.18 -13.32
C SER A 293 -7.34 -11.29 -14.52
N VAL A 294 -8.39 -10.71 -15.10
CA VAL A 294 -8.30 -9.86 -16.30
C VAL A 294 -9.10 -8.60 -16.05
N PHE A 295 -8.47 -7.46 -16.23
CA PHE A 295 -9.07 -6.14 -16.04
C PHE A 295 -9.05 -5.38 -17.35
N LEU A 296 -10.17 -4.76 -17.68
CA LEU A 296 -10.33 -3.87 -18.81
C LEU A 296 -10.81 -2.50 -18.31
N ASP A 297 -10.00 -1.48 -18.55
CA ASP A 297 -10.21 -0.11 -18.08
C ASP A 297 -10.41 -0.03 -16.56
N GLY A 298 -9.70 -0.89 -15.83
CA GLY A 298 -9.80 -1.03 -14.38
C GLY A 298 -11.01 -1.85 -13.90
N ASN A 299 -11.88 -2.32 -14.79
CA ASN A 299 -13.00 -3.20 -14.43
C ASN A 299 -12.62 -4.66 -14.65
N GLU A 300 -12.88 -5.51 -13.67
CA GLU A 300 -12.63 -6.95 -13.80
C GLU A 300 -13.57 -7.58 -14.83
N LEU A 301 -13.00 -8.34 -15.76
CA LEU A 301 -13.70 -9.18 -16.72
C LEU A 301 -13.79 -10.59 -16.14
N ALA A 302 -14.98 -11.21 -16.25
CA ALA A 302 -15.14 -12.61 -15.92
C ALA A 302 -14.27 -13.48 -16.85
N ALA A 303 -13.19 -14.02 -16.29
CA ALA A 303 -12.12 -14.67 -17.02
C ALA A 303 -11.76 -15.98 -16.30
N PRO A 304 -12.51 -17.08 -16.54
CA PRO A 304 -12.24 -18.37 -15.92
C PRO A 304 -10.78 -18.79 -16.11
N ASP A 305 -10.25 -19.55 -15.15
CA ASP A 305 -8.91 -20.11 -15.23
C ASP A 305 -8.69 -20.84 -16.58
N GLY A 306 -7.56 -20.56 -17.23
CA GLY A 306 -7.26 -21.10 -18.56
C GLY A 306 -7.85 -20.31 -19.75
N CYS A 307 -8.82 -19.44 -19.52
CA CYS A 307 -9.47 -18.68 -20.59
C CYS A 307 -8.54 -17.58 -21.12
N THR A 308 -8.23 -17.60 -22.41
CA THR A 308 -7.38 -16.57 -23.06
C THR A 308 -8.16 -15.65 -24.00
N THR A 309 -9.48 -15.81 -24.07
CA THR A 309 -10.36 -15.12 -25.01
C THR A 309 -11.52 -14.44 -24.27
N PHE A 310 -11.75 -13.16 -24.54
CA PHE A 310 -12.68 -12.33 -23.78
C PHE A 310 -13.52 -11.46 -24.72
N THR A 311 -14.72 -11.13 -24.27
CA THR A 311 -15.59 -10.17 -24.96
C THR A 311 -15.29 -8.76 -24.45
N GLY A 312 -14.71 -7.93 -25.31
CA GLY A 312 -14.41 -6.53 -25.05
C GLY A 312 -15.59 -5.58 -25.34
N PRO A 313 -15.35 -4.26 -25.27
CA PRO A 313 -16.31 -3.22 -25.57
C PRO A 313 -16.82 -3.32 -27.00
N ALA A 314 -18.07 -2.94 -27.25
CA ALA A 314 -18.72 -3.06 -28.56
C ALA A 314 -18.74 -4.50 -29.13
N GLY A 315 -18.57 -5.52 -28.28
CA GLY A 315 -18.59 -6.93 -28.69
C GLY A 315 -17.31 -7.39 -29.38
N THR A 316 -16.21 -6.64 -29.29
CA THR A 316 -14.92 -7.00 -29.90
C THR A 316 -14.33 -8.24 -29.23
N LEU A 317 -13.72 -9.12 -30.00
CA LEU A 317 -13.00 -10.28 -29.48
C LEU A 317 -11.60 -9.87 -29.01
N LEU A 318 -11.30 -10.04 -27.74
CA LEU A 318 -9.97 -9.85 -27.17
C LEU A 318 -9.33 -11.22 -26.94
N GLU A 319 -8.13 -11.45 -27.46
CA GLU A 319 -7.45 -12.74 -27.32
C GLU A 319 -5.99 -12.55 -26.92
N LEU A 320 -5.58 -13.20 -25.84
CA LEU A 320 -4.21 -13.22 -25.34
C LEU A 320 -3.49 -14.46 -25.86
N LYS A 321 -2.45 -14.28 -26.67
CA LYS A 321 -1.62 -15.38 -27.19
C LYS A 321 -0.20 -15.28 -26.66
N LEU A 322 0.34 -16.39 -26.19
CA LEU A 322 1.75 -16.48 -25.86
C LEU A 322 2.56 -16.69 -27.15
N GLN A 323 3.28 -15.67 -27.60
CA GLN A 323 4.15 -15.70 -28.77
C GLN A 323 5.59 -15.44 -28.35
N GLU A 324 6.50 -16.35 -28.70
CA GLU A 324 7.93 -16.22 -28.39
C GLU A 324 8.22 -15.96 -26.89
N GLY A 325 7.40 -16.57 -26.01
CA GLY A 325 7.53 -16.41 -24.56
C GLY A 325 6.99 -15.08 -24.01
N ARG A 326 6.26 -14.30 -24.81
CA ARG A 326 5.61 -13.05 -24.39
C ARG A 326 4.12 -13.07 -24.74
N TRP A 327 3.29 -12.48 -23.89
CA TRP A 327 1.88 -12.32 -24.21
C TRP A 327 1.68 -11.22 -25.26
N ALA A 328 0.87 -11.52 -26.26
CA ALA A 328 0.43 -10.61 -27.29
C ALA A 328 -1.10 -10.54 -27.28
N LEU A 329 -1.65 -9.33 -27.34
CA LEU A 329 -3.09 -9.10 -27.41
C LEU A 329 -3.53 -8.92 -28.86
N PHE A 330 -4.55 -9.67 -29.23
CA PHE A 330 -5.26 -9.61 -30.51
C PHE A 330 -6.66 -9.04 -30.27
N VAL A 331 -7.06 -8.11 -31.14
CA VAL A 331 -8.40 -7.52 -31.19
C VAL A 331 -9.02 -7.92 -32.53
N ASP A 332 -10.12 -8.67 -32.50
CA ASP A 332 -10.80 -9.20 -33.69
C ASP A 332 -9.82 -9.91 -34.66
N ASN A 333 -9.00 -10.81 -34.11
CA ASN A 333 -7.92 -11.53 -34.79
C ASN A 333 -6.77 -10.66 -35.35
N GLN A 334 -6.70 -9.38 -35.00
CA GLN A 334 -5.58 -8.50 -35.38
C GLN A 334 -4.69 -8.19 -34.19
N SER A 335 -3.39 -8.41 -34.32
CA SER A 335 -2.42 -8.04 -33.27
C SER A 335 -2.40 -6.53 -33.06
N ILE A 336 -2.40 -6.06 -31.82
CA ILE A 336 -2.32 -4.61 -31.52
C ILE A 336 -1.04 -3.97 -32.05
N ALA A 337 0.07 -4.70 -32.12
CA ALA A 337 1.30 -4.20 -32.75
C ALA A 337 1.04 -3.77 -34.22
N ALA A 338 0.17 -4.50 -34.93
CA ALA A 338 -0.26 -4.17 -36.28
C ALA A 338 -1.28 -3.00 -36.33
N LEU A 339 -2.16 -2.90 -35.33
CA LEU A 339 -3.16 -1.81 -35.25
C LEU A 339 -2.53 -0.45 -34.94
N SER A 340 -1.59 -0.39 -33.99
CA SER A 340 -0.85 0.85 -33.65
C SER A 340 -0.06 1.39 -34.83
N SER A 341 0.44 0.50 -35.70
CA SER A 341 1.13 0.85 -36.94
C SER A 341 0.21 1.52 -37.97
N ARG A 342 -1.10 1.21 -37.95
CA ARG A 342 -2.10 1.76 -38.86
C ARG A 342 -2.72 3.07 -38.37
N SER A 343 -2.83 3.25 -37.05
CA SER A 343 -3.39 4.47 -36.44
C SER A 343 -2.54 5.72 -36.71
N ALA A 344 -1.22 5.55 -36.91
CA ALA A 344 -0.30 6.65 -37.23
C ALA A 344 -0.55 7.33 -38.61
N TYR A 345 -1.43 6.78 -39.46
CA TYR A 345 -1.64 7.27 -40.83
C TYR A 345 -3.05 7.80 -41.14
N MET A 346 -3.96 7.89 -40.15
CA MET A 346 -5.34 8.36 -40.37
C MET A 346 -5.62 9.72 -39.72
N THR A 347 -4.95 10.77 -40.18
CA THR A 347 -5.40 12.17 -40.02
C THR A 347 -5.38 12.87 -41.39
N GLY A 348 -6.38 12.56 -42.22
CA GLY A 348 -6.60 13.20 -43.52
C GLY A 348 -8.02 12.90 -44.02
N PRO A 349 -8.66 13.82 -44.77
CA PRO A 349 -10.08 13.72 -45.08
C PRO A 349 -10.35 12.55 -46.02
N LEU A 350 -11.40 11.79 -45.69
CA LEU A 350 -11.87 10.65 -46.46
C LEU A 350 -12.11 11.03 -47.93
N SER A 351 -11.43 10.34 -48.84
CA SER A 351 -11.81 10.24 -50.24
C SER A 351 -11.73 8.77 -50.66
N LEU A 352 -12.92 8.25 -50.94
CA LEU A 352 -13.29 7.09 -51.76
C LEU A 352 -12.14 6.34 -52.44
N LEU A 353 -12.04 5.03 -52.18
CA LEU A 353 -11.83 4.05 -53.25
C LEU A 353 -12.41 2.68 -52.86
N ASN A 354 -13.10 2.13 -53.84
CA ASN A 354 -13.86 0.89 -53.90
C ASN A 354 -13.19 -0.32 -53.23
N ASN A 355 -13.96 -1.04 -52.43
CA ASN A 355 -13.86 -2.50 -52.37
C ASN A 355 -15.25 -3.09 -52.16
N GLU A 356 -15.46 -4.23 -52.82
CA GLU A 356 -16.73 -4.92 -53.01
C GLU A 356 -17.57 -5.09 -51.74
N GLU A 357 -18.84 -4.75 -51.91
CA GLU A 357 -19.93 -4.90 -50.96
C GLU A 357 -20.18 -6.40 -50.69
N ARG A 358 -19.58 -6.93 -49.62
CA ARG A 358 -20.12 -8.08 -48.91
C ARG A 358 -21.02 -7.57 -47.80
N ALA A 359 -22.31 -7.91 -47.89
CA ALA A 359 -23.29 -7.62 -46.86
C ALA A 359 -22.79 -8.11 -45.48
N PRO A 360 -22.93 -7.32 -44.41
CA PRO A 360 -22.57 -7.76 -43.07
C PRO A 360 -23.53 -8.87 -42.64
N VAL A 361 -22.97 -10.03 -42.30
CA VAL A 361 -23.69 -11.02 -41.49
C VAL A 361 -23.90 -10.37 -40.13
N SER A 362 -25.15 -10.09 -39.80
CA SER A 362 -25.55 -9.63 -38.48
C SER A 362 -25.29 -10.75 -37.47
N THR A 363 -24.12 -10.75 -36.86
CA THR A 363 -23.90 -11.46 -35.60
C THR A 363 -24.52 -10.61 -34.50
N GLU A 364 -25.66 -11.06 -33.96
CA GLU A 364 -26.20 -10.53 -32.71
C GLU A 364 -25.07 -10.51 -31.68
N ALA A 365 -24.70 -9.32 -31.23
CA ALA A 365 -23.66 -9.14 -30.23
C ALA A 365 -24.03 -9.94 -28.98
N LEU A 366 -23.13 -10.81 -28.52
CA LEU A 366 -23.30 -11.49 -27.25
C LEU A 366 -23.38 -10.43 -26.14
N PRO A 367 -24.28 -10.59 -25.15
CA PRO A 367 -24.33 -9.68 -24.01
C PRO A 367 -22.99 -9.70 -23.25
N GLN A 368 -22.62 -8.56 -22.65
CA GLN A 368 -21.48 -8.48 -21.76
C GLN A 368 -21.56 -9.58 -20.68
N GLY A 369 -20.45 -10.31 -20.47
CA GLY A 369 -20.36 -11.37 -19.45
C GLY A 369 -20.49 -12.81 -19.96
N VAL A 370 -20.45 -13.05 -21.27
CA VAL A 370 -20.37 -14.40 -21.86
C VAL A 370 -18.93 -14.70 -22.27
N SER A 371 -18.40 -15.83 -21.80
CA SER A 371 -17.09 -16.37 -22.19
C SER A 371 -17.26 -17.62 -23.04
N TYR A 372 -16.37 -17.80 -24.01
CA TYR A 372 -16.34 -18.96 -24.91
C TYR A 372 -15.15 -19.86 -24.53
N ASP A 373 -15.46 -21.10 -24.17
CA ASP A 373 -14.47 -22.14 -23.91
C ASP A 373 -14.12 -22.81 -25.25
N ALA A 374 -12.92 -22.52 -25.76
CA ALA A 374 -12.45 -23.02 -27.03
C ALA A 374 -12.10 -24.52 -27.02
N ASP A 375 -11.71 -25.05 -25.86
CA ASP A 375 -11.35 -26.47 -25.72
C ASP A 375 -12.61 -27.35 -25.71
N ASN A 376 -13.72 -26.81 -25.23
CA ASN A 376 -14.99 -27.54 -25.11
C ASN A 376 -16.08 -27.10 -26.11
N GLN A 377 -15.83 -26.09 -26.96
CA GLN A 377 -16.78 -25.50 -27.91
C GLN A 377 -18.13 -25.12 -27.26
N ARG A 378 -18.11 -24.56 -26.05
CA ARG A 378 -19.34 -24.22 -25.30
C ARG A 378 -19.35 -22.75 -24.87
N LEU A 379 -20.53 -22.14 -24.97
CA LEU A 379 -20.83 -20.83 -24.39
C LEU A 379 -21.16 -21.01 -22.90
N VAL A 380 -20.48 -20.27 -22.03
CA VAL A 380 -20.76 -20.26 -20.60
C VAL A 380 -21.38 -18.92 -20.23
N SER A 381 -22.64 -18.95 -19.80
CA SER A 381 -23.40 -17.78 -19.31
C SER A 381 -23.58 -17.90 -17.80
N LEU A 382 -23.10 -16.93 -17.03
CA LEU A 382 -23.39 -16.83 -15.60
C LEU A 382 -24.70 -16.08 -15.39
N ALA A 383 -25.77 -16.81 -15.07
CA ALA A 383 -27.03 -16.22 -14.65
C ALA A 383 -26.86 -15.62 -13.23
N VAL A 384 -26.97 -14.29 -13.13
CA VAL A 384 -27.10 -13.60 -11.84
C VAL A 384 -28.44 -14.00 -11.22
N GLY A 385 -28.40 -14.80 -10.16
CA GLY A 385 -29.57 -15.19 -9.38
C GLY A 385 -30.12 -14.02 -8.57
N MET A 386 -31.04 -13.25 -9.15
CA MET A 386 -31.91 -12.33 -8.39
C MET A 386 -32.95 -13.14 -7.60
N GLN A 387 -32.76 -13.22 -6.29
CA GLN A 387 -33.76 -13.72 -5.34
C GLN A 387 -34.91 -12.70 -5.25
N MET A 388 -36.05 -13.01 -5.87
CA MET A 388 -37.29 -12.23 -5.71
C MET A 388 -38.18 -12.83 -4.61
N ALA A 389 -38.68 -11.93 -3.77
CA ALA A 389 -39.52 -12.17 -2.61
C ALA A 389 -40.81 -12.94 -2.93
N GLY A 390 -41.28 -13.67 -1.91
CA GLY A 390 -42.30 -14.70 -2.04
C GLY A 390 -43.72 -14.22 -2.35
N THR A 391 -44.49 -15.15 -2.89
CA THR A 391 -45.95 -15.15 -2.82
C THR A 391 -46.45 -16.58 -2.61
N LYS A 392 -47.31 -16.73 -1.60
CA LYS A 392 -47.95 -17.97 -1.17
C LYS A 392 -48.74 -18.59 -2.33
N PHE A 393 -48.48 -19.87 -2.62
CA PHE A 393 -49.44 -20.71 -3.33
C PHE A 393 -49.78 -21.94 -2.49
N ARG A 394 -51.04 -21.96 -2.02
CA ARG A 394 -51.68 -23.00 -1.24
C ARG A 394 -52.21 -24.04 -2.23
N ARG A 395 -51.74 -25.29 -2.17
CA ARG A 395 -52.48 -26.43 -2.74
C ARG A 395 -52.48 -27.61 -1.77
N HIS A 396 -53.70 -27.92 -1.34
CA HIS A 396 -54.07 -29.21 -0.77
C HIS A 396 -53.90 -30.32 -1.79
N THR A 397 -53.36 -31.46 -1.37
CA THR A 397 -53.89 -32.77 -1.75
C THR A 397 -53.63 -33.78 -0.64
N ASN A 398 -54.72 -34.39 -0.19
CA ASN A 398 -54.78 -35.57 0.67
C ASN A 398 -54.21 -36.80 -0.05
N ALA A 399 -53.49 -37.66 0.67
CA ALA A 399 -53.62 -39.11 0.51
C ALA A 399 -53.04 -39.84 1.72
N THR A 400 -53.95 -40.42 2.49
CA THR A 400 -53.74 -41.45 3.50
C THR A 400 -53.16 -42.74 2.91
N CYS A 401 -52.18 -43.34 3.58
CA CYS A 401 -52.14 -44.80 3.71
C CYS A 401 -51.58 -45.20 5.09
N LYS A 402 -52.25 -46.18 5.67
CA LYS A 402 -52.23 -46.61 7.07
C LYS A 402 -51.29 -47.80 7.28
N ARG A 403 -50.96 -48.01 8.57
CA ARG A 403 -50.49 -49.24 9.27
C ARG A 403 -49.01 -49.57 9.06
N SER A 404 -48.26 -50.11 10.01
CA SER A 404 -48.35 -50.48 11.45
C SER A 404 -46.98 -51.16 11.73
N ARG A 405 -46.32 -51.21 12.87
CA ARG A 405 -46.65 -51.43 14.28
C ARG A 405 -45.45 -50.98 15.14
N SER A 406 -45.77 -50.75 16.41
CA SER A 406 -44.92 -50.65 17.60
C SER A 406 -43.72 -51.59 17.66
N TRP A 407 -42.67 -51.19 18.38
CA TRP A 407 -42.33 -51.72 19.72
C TRP A 407 -41.54 -50.68 20.51
N ALA A 408 -41.73 -50.72 21.83
CA ALA A 408 -41.23 -49.81 22.84
C ALA A 408 -40.00 -50.38 23.57
N CYS A 409 -39.58 -49.64 24.60
CA CYS A 409 -38.57 -49.86 25.65
C CYS A 409 -37.17 -49.32 25.30
N GLU A 410 -36.66 -48.26 25.95
CA GLU A 410 -36.36 -47.99 27.38
C GLU A 410 -34.88 -48.26 27.73
N LEU A 411 -34.28 -47.23 28.35
CA LEU A 411 -33.10 -47.21 29.22
C LEU A 411 -31.74 -47.42 28.52
N ALA A 412 -30.67 -46.65 28.79
CA ALA A 412 -30.34 -45.72 29.87
C ALA A 412 -29.59 -44.48 29.36
#